data_AF-A0A5R9DSL7-F1
#
_entry.id   AF-A0A5R9DSL7-F1
#
_cell.length_a   1.000
_cell.length_b   1.000
_cell.length_c   1.000
_cell.angle_alpha   90.00
_cell.angle_beta   90.00
_cell.angle_gamma   90.00
#
_symmetry.space_group_name_H-M   'P 1'
#
loop_
_entity.id
_entity.type
_entity.pdbx_description
1 polymer ?
#
loop_
_entity_poly.entity_id
_entity_poly.type
_entity_poly.pdbx_seq_one_letter_code
_entity_poly.pdbx_strand_id
1 'polypeptide(L)'
;MILRESGGNITENTSGKLSLLSNLPMERLFAHYVGSSFSAPMVTNIIGKIANKYPNGSANLLKNLLLQSTRLPEIKNVKGTNTDKKKFHFNSLGYGLPNYEYAIASFDNRVVLLDEATIGLNKIQVYSIDVPKLFSNPNVIKWCQWR
;
A
#
# COMPACT_ATOMS: atom_id res chain seq x y z
N MET A 1 14.34 -14.88 6.80
CA MET A 1 15.30 -15.66 6.00
C MET A 1 14.52 -16.78 5.34
N ILE A 2 14.35 -16.76 4.01
CA ILE A 2 13.67 -17.83 3.29
C ILE A 2 14.74 -18.56 2.49
N LEU A 3 15.13 -19.73 2.96
CA LEU A 3 16.04 -20.63 2.26
C LEU A 3 15.23 -21.43 1.25
N ARG A 4 15.75 -21.57 0.03
CA ARG A 4 15.15 -22.40 -1.01
C ARG A 4 16.17 -23.39 -1.53
N GLU A 5 15.86 -24.66 -1.43
CA GLU A 5 16.66 -25.72 -2.03
C GLU A 5 16.32 -25.87 -3.51
N SER A 6 17.35 -25.86 -4.37
CA SER A 6 17.23 -26.17 -5.79
C SER A 6 18.43 -27.00 -6.22
N GLY A 7 18.18 -28.23 -6.66
CA GLY A 7 19.22 -29.14 -7.16
C GLY A 7 20.32 -29.48 -6.15
N GLY A 8 19.98 -29.64 -4.86
CA GLY A 8 20.94 -29.95 -3.79
C GLY A 8 21.74 -28.75 -3.27
N ASN A 9 21.52 -27.55 -3.82
CA ASN A 9 22.09 -26.31 -3.32
C ASN A 9 21.02 -25.51 -2.55
N ILE A 10 21.38 -25.08 -1.34
CA ILE A 10 20.57 -24.14 -0.56
C ILE A 10 20.87 -22.75 -1.11
N THR A 11 19.94 -22.21 -1.90
CA THR A 11 20.01 -20.84 -2.39
C THR A 11 19.21 -19.93 -1.46
N GLU A 12 19.81 -18.82 -1.04
CA GLU A 12 19.09 -17.82 -0.26
C GLU A 12 18.19 -17.02 -1.19
N ASN A 13 16.87 -17.05 -0.96
CA ASN A 13 15.96 -16.26 -1.75
C ASN A 13 16.19 -14.77 -1.43
N THR A 14 16.77 -14.04 -2.38
CA THR A 14 17.10 -12.61 -2.25
C THR A 14 15.90 -11.70 -2.44
N SER A 15 14.71 -12.23 -2.77
CA SER A 15 13.49 -11.45 -2.91
C SER A 15 13.13 -10.77 -1.58
N GLY A 16 13.20 -9.45 -1.54
CA GLY A 16 12.81 -8.63 -0.38
C GLY A 16 13.95 -8.11 0.50
N LYS A 17 15.22 -8.20 0.07
CA LYS A 17 16.32 -7.51 0.76
C LYS A 17 16.49 -6.09 0.25
N LEU A 18 16.59 -5.11 1.15
CA LEU A 18 16.96 -3.74 0.79
C LEU A 18 18.47 -3.68 0.57
N SER A 19 18.92 -3.14 -0.56
CA SER A 19 20.33 -2.81 -0.77
C SER A 19 20.68 -1.55 0.00
N LEU A 20 21.60 -1.65 0.94
CA LEU A 20 22.07 -0.57 1.79
C LEU A 20 23.57 -0.40 1.63
N LEU A 21 24.08 0.77 2.01
CA LEU A 21 25.53 0.95 2.16
C LEU A 21 26.03 0.03 3.29
N SER A 22 27.12 -0.68 3.04
CA SER A 22 27.69 -1.53 4.07
C SER A 22 28.44 -0.70 5.11
N ASN A 23 28.40 -1.15 6.37
CA ASN A 23 29.26 -0.66 7.42
C ASN A 23 30.74 -1.12 7.27
N LEU A 24 31.05 -1.91 6.24
CA LEU A 24 32.40 -2.34 5.86
C LEU A 24 32.67 -1.94 4.39
N PRO A 25 32.75 -0.63 4.09
CA PRO A 25 32.75 -0.14 2.72
C PRO A 25 34.00 -0.58 1.92
N MET A 26 35.11 -0.88 2.59
CA MET A 26 36.33 -1.37 1.96
C MET A 26 36.24 -2.84 1.51
N GLU A 27 35.36 -3.64 2.13
CA GLU A 27 35.20 -5.06 1.80
C GLU A 27 34.00 -5.27 0.88
N ARG A 28 32.92 -4.53 1.12
CA ARG A 28 31.68 -4.65 0.37
C ARG A 28 30.96 -3.31 0.35
N LEU A 29 30.75 -2.72 -0.82
CA LEU A 29 30.05 -1.43 -0.92
C LEU A 29 28.57 -1.52 -0.54
N PHE A 30 27.90 -2.62 -0.95
CA PHE A 30 26.46 -2.83 -0.73
C PHE A 30 26.17 -4.07 0.10
N ALA A 31 25.32 -3.92 1.10
CA ALA A 31 24.87 -4.99 1.95
C ALA A 31 23.35 -5.18 1.85
N HIS A 32 22.92 -6.42 1.99
CA HIS A 32 21.51 -6.78 1.93
C HIS A 32 21.01 -7.19 3.31
N TYR A 33 20.05 -6.45 3.86
CA TYR A 33 19.50 -6.71 5.19
C TYR A 33 17.99 -6.97 5.14
N VAL A 34 17.50 -7.67 6.16
CA VAL A 34 16.08 -8.04 6.35
C VAL A 34 15.69 -7.70 7.78
N GLY A 35 14.53 -7.07 7.97
CA GLY A 35 14.04 -6.66 9.28
C GLY A 35 12.93 -5.61 9.17
N SER A 36 12.07 -5.53 10.18
CA SER A 36 10.99 -4.53 10.23
C SER A 36 11.51 -3.09 10.24
N SER A 37 12.73 -2.87 10.75
CA SER A 37 13.42 -1.58 10.71
C SER A 37 13.59 -1.03 9.29
N PHE A 38 13.66 -1.91 8.28
CA PHE A 38 13.80 -1.51 6.87
C PHE A 38 12.46 -1.21 6.18
N SER A 39 11.33 -1.54 6.83
CA SER A 39 10.01 -1.12 6.35
C SER A 39 9.80 0.37 6.51
N ALA A 40 10.35 0.99 7.57
CA ALA A 40 10.25 2.42 7.82
C ALA A 40 10.81 3.26 6.65
N PRO A 41 12.08 3.11 6.22
CA PRO A 41 12.62 3.88 5.09
C PRO A 41 11.92 3.59 3.75
N MET A 42 11.36 2.39 3.55
CA MET A 42 10.55 2.06 2.37
C MET A 42 9.27 2.91 2.33
N VAL A 43 8.55 2.98 3.44
CA VAL A 43 7.36 3.83 3.56
C VAL A 43 7.73 5.31 3.46
N THR A 44 8.81 5.74 4.12
CA THR A 44 9.33 7.12 4.04
C THR A 44 9.66 7.52 2.61
N ASN A 45 10.25 6.63 1.79
CA ASN A 45 10.52 6.92 0.39
C ASN A 45 9.24 7.22 -0.39
N ILE A 46 8.18 6.41 -0.20
CA ILE A 46 6.90 6.59 -0.87
C ILE A 46 6.24 7.89 -0.41
N ILE A 47 6.15 8.13 0.91
CA ILE A 47 5.60 9.38 1.46
C ILE A 47 6.39 10.58 0.92
N GLY A 48 7.72 10.51 0.86
CA GLY A 48 8.56 11.58 0.31
C GLY A 48 8.25 11.88 -1.15
N LYS A 49 8.02 10.85 -1.98
CA LYS A 49 7.57 11.05 -3.37
C LYS A 49 6.17 11.66 -3.46
N ILE A 50 5.26 11.29 -2.54
CA ILE A 50 3.90 11.88 -2.49
C ILE A 50 4.02 13.35 -2.05
N ALA A 51 4.82 13.65 -1.03
CA ALA A 51 5.07 15.01 -0.55
C ALA A 51 5.70 15.91 -1.64
N ASN A 52 6.62 15.37 -2.44
CA ASN A 52 7.17 16.10 -3.59
C ASN A 52 6.09 16.44 -4.64
N LYS A 53 5.06 15.60 -4.81
CA LYS A 53 3.94 15.86 -5.73
C LYS A 53 2.92 16.85 -5.13
N TYR A 54 2.74 16.84 -3.82
CA TYR A 54 1.82 17.70 -3.09
C TYR A 54 2.56 18.50 -2.01
N PRO A 55 3.41 19.49 -2.38
CA PRO A 55 4.29 20.17 -1.44
C PRO A 55 3.54 20.95 -0.35
N ASN A 56 2.30 21.37 -0.64
CA ASN A 56 1.43 22.07 0.31
C ASN A 56 0.38 21.16 0.95
N GLY A 57 0.45 19.84 0.72
CA GLY A 57 -0.51 18.88 1.24
C GLY A 57 -0.38 18.70 2.74
N SER A 58 -1.50 18.60 3.46
CA SER A 58 -1.42 18.35 4.90
C SER A 58 -0.86 16.96 5.21
N ALA A 59 -0.38 16.77 6.45
CA ALA A 59 0.03 15.45 6.92
C ALA A 59 -1.09 14.41 6.79
N ASN A 60 -2.37 14.81 6.93
CA ASN A 60 -3.51 13.92 6.76
C ASN A 60 -3.74 13.54 5.29
N LEU A 61 -3.56 14.48 4.35
CA LEU A 61 -3.60 14.15 2.92
C LEU A 61 -2.54 13.13 2.57
N LEU A 62 -1.28 13.37 2.97
CA LEU A 62 -0.17 12.46 2.67
C LEU A 62 -0.43 11.07 3.27
N LYS A 63 -0.94 11.01 4.51
CA LYS A 63 -1.31 9.77 5.18
C LYS A 63 -2.45 9.04 4.47
N ASN A 64 -3.50 9.76 4.08
CA ASN A 64 -4.66 9.19 3.39
C ASN A 64 -4.27 8.66 2.01
N LEU A 65 -3.46 9.41 1.26
CA LEU A 65 -2.89 8.99 -0.02
C LEU A 65 -2.07 7.71 0.11
N LEU A 66 -1.24 7.62 1.14
CA LEU A 66 -0.47 6.41 1.41
C LEU A 66 -1.39 5.23 1.76
N LEU A 67 -2.31 5.40 2.70
CA LEU A 67 -3.18 4.33 3.19
C LEU A 67 -4.14 3.83 2.11
N GLN A 68 -4.73 4.71 1.30
CA GLN A 68 -5.63 4.29 0.22
C GLN A 68 -4.88 3.59 -0.91
N SER A 69 -3.56 3.79 -1.04
CA SER A 69 -2.74 3.14 -2.05
C SER A 69 -2.39 1.67 -1.74
N THR A 70 -2.68 1.21 -0.51
CA THR A 70 -2.19 -0.09 -0.05
C THR A 70 -2.90 -1.25 -0.74
N ARG A 71 -2.16 -2.34 -0.93
CA ARG A 71 -2.69 -3.62 -1.37
C ARG A 71 -2.32 -4.71 -0.37
N LEU A 72 -3.29 -5.58 -0.09
CA LEU A 72 -3.05 -6.74 0.75
C LEU A 72 -2.34 -7.81 -0.08
N PRO A 73 -1.09 -8.18 0.25
CA PRO A 73 -0.48 -9.35 -0.36
C PRO A 73 -1.25 -10.61 0.06
N GLU A 74 -1.35 -11.57 -0.86
CA GLU A 74 -1.90 -12.88 -0.53
C GLU A 74 -0.98 -13.62 0.45
N ILE A 75 -1.50 -13.90 1.65
CA ILE A 75 -0.83 -14.79 2.59
C ILE A 75 -1.40 -16.19 2.42
N LYS A 76 -0.59 -17.08 1.88
CA LYS A 76 -0.94 -18.51 1.76
C LYS A 76 -0.88 -19.17 3.14
N ASN A 77 -1.69 -20.22 3.33
CA ASN A 77 -1.66 -21.10 4.50
C ASN A 77 -2.14 -20.51 5.84
N VAL A 78 -2.91 -19.41 5.84
CA VAL A 78 -3.60 -18.94 7.06
C VAL A 78 -4.77 -19.90 7.37
N LYS A 79 -4.70 -20.57 8.53
CA LYS A 79 -5.76 -21.48 9.01
C LYS A 79 -6.88 -20.69 9.71
N GLY A 80 -8.09 -21.26 9.73
CA GLY A 80 -9.24 -20.69 10.44
C GLY A 80 -10.38 -20.23 9.52
N THR A 81 -11.41 -19.65 10.13
CA THR A 81 -12.58 -19.11 9.42
C THR A 81 -12.21 -17.87 8.61
N ASN A 82 -13.11 -17.40 7.73
CA ASN A 82 -12.89 -16.14 6.99
C ASN A 82 -12.69 -14.94 7.92
N THR A 83 -13.32 -14.94 9.09
CA THR A 83 -13.15 -13.88 10.10
C THR A 83 -11.76 -13.93 10.71
N ASP A 84 -11.25 -15.12 11.03
CA ASP A 84 -9.91 -15.31 11.60
C ASP A 84 -8.84 -14.88 10.61
N LYS A 85 -9.00 -15.24 9.34
CA LYS A 85 -8.10 -14.80 8.27
C LYS A 85 -8.07 -13.28 8.16
N LYS A 86 -9.24 -12.61 8.14
CA LYS A 86 -9.31 -11.13 8.09
C LYS A 86 -8.64 -10.48 9.30
N LYS A 87 -8.89 -10.99 10.51
CA LYS A 87 -8.22 -10.51 11.73
C LYS A 87 -6.72 -10.70 11.66
N PHE A 88 -6.26 -11.87 11.23
CA PHE A 88 -4.84 -12.15 11.04
C PHE A 88 -4.19 -11.20 10.04
N HIS A 89 -4.82 -10.98 8.88
CA HIS A 89 -4.35 -10.04 7.87
C HIS A 89 -4.21 -8.63 8.44
N PHE A 90 -5.26 -8.12 9.09
CA PHE A 90 -5.23 -6.77 9.65
C PHE A 90 -4.16 -6.63 10.75
N ASN A 91 -4.05 -7.60 11.65
CA ASN A 91 -3.09 -7.54 12.75
C ASN A 91 -1.63 -7.70 12.28
N SER A 92 -1.39 -8.39 11.16
CA SER A 92 -0.03 -8.66 10.66
C SER A 92 0.44 -7.65 9.63
N LEU A 93 -0.46 -7.18 8.76
CA LEU A 93 -0.15 -6.31 7.62
C LEU A 93 -0.76 -4.92 7.72
N GLY A 94 -1.63 -4.67 8.70
CA GLY A 94 -2.43 -3.45 8.76
C GLY A 94 -3.26 -3.28 7.49
N TYR A 95 -3.11 -2.13 6.85
CA TYR A 95 -3.77 -1.80 5.59
C TYR A 95 -3.10 -2.46 4.36
N GLY A 96 -1.92 -3.06 4.51
CA GLY A 96 -1.17 -3.71 3.44
C GLY A 96 0.04 -2.92 2.95
N LEU A 97 0.53 -3.26 1.76
CA LEU A 97 1.72 -2.68 1.17
C LEU A 97 1.39 -1.43 0.34
N PRO A 98 1.91 -0.24 0.66
CA PRO A 98 1.65 0.98 -0.09
C PRO A 98 2.27 0.94 -1.49
N ASN A 99 1.66 1.66 -2.43
CA ASN A 99 2.12 1.76 -3.81
C ASN A 99 2.03 3.20 -4.29
N TYR A 100 3.14 3.76 -4.76
CA TYR A 100 3.19 5.17 -5.16
C TYR A 100 2.20 5.51 -6.28
N GLU A 101 2.12 4.71 -7.34
CA GLU A 101 1.24 4.96 -8.48
C GLU A 101 -0.23 4.96 -8.06
N TYR A 102 -0.63 4.00 -7.23
CA TYR A 102 -1.99 3.96 -6.70
C TYR A 102 -2.32 5.06 -5.70
N ALA A 103 -1.32 5.70 -5.12
CA ALA A 103 -1.53 6.88 -4.28
C ALA A 103 -1.93 8.08 -5.15
N ILE A 104 -1.30 8.26 -6.32
CA ILE A 104 -1.32 9.55 -7.04
C ILE A 104 -2.14 9.57 -8.34
N ALA A 105 -2.58 8.41 -8.82
CA ALA A 105 -3.18 8.27 -10.15
C ALA A 105 -4.52 7.54 -10.11
N SER A 106 -5.39 7.93 -11.03
CA SER A 106 -6.57 7.18 -11.41
C SER A 106 -6.21 6.20 -12.54
N PHE A 107 -6.88 5.06 -12.56
CA PHE A 107 -6.75 3.98 -13.53
C PHE A 107 -8.13 3.60 -14.06
N ASP A 108 -8.17 2.79 -15.12
CA ASP A 108 -9.42 2.36 -15.78
C ASP A 108 -10.45 1.74 -14.82
N ASN A 109 -9.98 1.12 -13.73
CA ASN A 109 -10.81 0.46 -12.72
C ASN A 109 -10.80 1.14 -11.35
N ARG A 110 -10.24 2.35 -11.24
CA ARG A 110 -10.10 3.09 -9.97
C ARG A 110 -9.98 4.59 -10.19
N VAL A 111 -10.79 5.36 -9.50
CA VAL A 111 -10.61 6.82 -9.41
C VAL A 111 -10.13 7.20 -8.02
N VAL A 112 -9.17 8.13 -7.94
CA VAL A 112 -8.73 8.75 -6.69
C VAL A 112 -9.30 10.17 -6.63
N LEU A 113 -10.23 10.41 -5.69
CA LEU A 113 -10.78 11.74 -5.39
C LEU A 113 -10.01 12.33 -4.20
N LEU A 114 -9.53 13.56 -4.36
CA LEU A 114 -8.78 14.28 -3.33
C LEU A 114 -9.52 15.55 -2.94
N ASP A 115 -9.84 15.68 -1.66
CA ASP A 115 -10.34 16.93 -1.09
C ASP A 115 -9.91 17.07 0.38
N GLU A 116 -9.39 18.24 0.72
CA GLU A 116 -9.06 18.66 2.09
C GLU A 116 -10.00 19.77 2.59
N ALA A 117 -11.16 19.93 1.95
CA ALA A 117 -12.13 20.94 2.33
C ALA A 117 -12.65 20.78 3.75
N THR A 118 -13.03 21.91 4.34
CA THR A 118 -13.72 21.98 5.62
C THR A 118 -15.23 22.07 5.40
N ILE A 119 -15.99 21.16 6.01
CA ILE A 119 -17.46 21.22 5.97
C ILE A 119 -17.96 22.05 7.15
N GLY A 120 -18.66 23.14 6.86
CA GLY A 120 -19.28 23.99 7.89
C GLY A 120 -20.54 23.36 8.50
N LEU A 121 -20.96 23.87 9.66
CA LEU A 121 -22.21 23.44 10.31
C LEU A 121 -23.40 23.61 9.36
N ASN A 122 -24.27 22.60 9.26
CA ASN A 122 -25.43 22.55 8.37
C ASN A 122 -25.11 22.77 6.87
N LYS A 123 -23.88 22.45 6.43
CA LYS A 123 -23.51 22.43 5.01
C LYS A 123 -23.28 21.00 4.52
N ILE A 124 -23.53 20.79 3.23
CA ILE A 124 -23.18 19.56 2.52
C ILE A 124 -22.20 19.89 1.40
N GLN A 125 -21.32 18.95 1.09
CA GLN A 125 -20.44 19.04 -0.07
C GLN A 125 -20.74 17.87 -0.99
N VAL A 126 -21.10 18.19 -2.24
CA VAL A 126 -21.54 17.23 -3.23
C VAL A 126 -20.48 17.13 -4.31
N TYR A 127 -20.02 15.91 -4.59
CA TYR A 127 -19.09 15.60 -5.67
C TYR A 127 -19.84 14.78 -6.71
N SER A 128 -19.79 15.21 -7.97
CA SER A 128 -20.31 14.43 -9.09
C SER A 128 -19.16 13.70 -9.77
N ILE A 129 -19.35 12.41 -10.04
CA ILE A 129 -18.42 11.59 -10.82
C ILE A 129 -19.22 10.99 -11.97
N ASP A 130 -18.78 11.28 -13.20
CA ASP A 130 -19.41 10.72 -14.38
C ASP A 130 -18.99 9.26 -14.54
N VAL A 131 -19.90 8.34 -14.20
CA VAL A 131 -19.68 6.91 -14.36
C VAL A 131 -20.14 6.50 -15.77
N PRO A 132 -19.27 5.91 -16.61
CA PRO A 132 -19.67 5.41 -17.93
C PRO A 132 -20.85 4.45 -17.83
N LYS A 133 -21.81 4.55 -18.76
CA LYS A 133 -23.02 3.70 -18.80
C LYS A 133 -22.73 2.21 -18.74
N LEU A 134 -21.57 1.78 -19.23
CA LEU A 134 -21.09 0.40 -19.16
C LEU A 134 -21.04 -0.14 -17.72
N PHE A 135 -20.73 0.70 -16.74
CA PHE A 135 -20.67 0.34 -15.32
C PHE A 135 -22.01 0.55 -14.60
N SER A 136 -23.00 1.22 -15.21
CA SER A 136 -24.29 1.53 -14.58
C SER A 136 -25.28 0.36 -14.58
N ASN A 137 -24.89 -0.82 -15.08
CA ASN A 137 -25.78 -1.98 -15.12
C ASN A 137 -25.94 -2.58 -13.69
N PRO A 138 -27.16 -2.63 -13.13
CA PRO A 138 -27.41 -3.06 -11.74
C PRO A 138 -26.99 -4.51 -11.45
N ASN A 139 -26.82 -5.35 -12.47
CA ASN A 139 -26.36 -6.73 -12.30
C ASN A 139 -24.84 -6.86 -12.06
N VAL A 140 -24.08 -5.76 -12.16
CA VAL A 140 -22.61 -5.74 -12.06
C VAL A 140 -22.12 -4.98 -10.81
N ILE A 141 -22.93 -4.07 -10.25
CA ILE A 141 -22.52 -3.23 -9.12
C ILE A 141 -22.96 -3.86 -7.79
N LYS A 142 -22.01 -4.46 -7.06
CA LYS A 142 -22.18 -4.66 -5.61
C LYS A 142 -21.78 -3.37 -4.90
N TRP A 143 -22.75 -2.62 -4.41
CA TRP A 143 -22.50 -1.45 -3.57
C TRP A 143 -21.73 -1.87 -2.31
N CYS A 144 -20.62 -1.18 -2.03
CA CYS A 144 -19.92 -1.30 -0.77
C CYS A 144 -20.78 -0.60 0.29
N GLN A 145 -21.55 -1.39 1.03
CA GLN A 145 -22.31 -0.90 2.18
C GLN A 145 -21.30 -0.63 3.31
N TRP A 146 -21.00 0.64 3.55
CA TRP A 146 -20.28 1.05 4.75
C TRP A 146 -21.19 0.78 5.95
N ARG A 147 -20.72 -0.04 6.87
CA ARG A 147 -21.39 -0.36 8.13
C ARG A 147 -20.84 0.52 9.23
#